data_AF-A0AAW1GXI6-F1
#
_entry.id   AF-A0AAW1GXI6-F1
#
_cell.length_a   1.000
_cell.length_b   1.000
_cell.length_c   1.000
_cell.angle_alpha   90.00
_cell.angle_beta   90.00
_cell.angle_gamma   90.00
#
_symmetry.space_group_name_H-M   'P 1'
#
loop_
_entity.id
_entity.type
_entity.pdbx_description
1 polymer ?
#
loop_
_entity_poly.entity_id
_entity_poly.type
_entity_poly.pdbx_seq_one_letter_code
_entity_poly.pdbx_strand_id
1 'polypeptide(L)'
;MKNSVYDIFEDVSESKFPGFKKAVWLECTQTKDEIIFVPSGWFHQVHNLEDTISINHNWFNAYNLDWVWNLLVGDYNVAKELIEDIRDICDDFEGLCQRNLAANTGMNFHDFFTFITRMSFANLVQLSNIAQCSKIDSETTCPCVQHIVLNLSYVRKVALKMNSTILAEDGGMLLDIRKSLEDPAFLELYSAMSRTYKKLHEQCRHHSEDRKASKTSIHDLIDMVVSRVSNSKDLISLIDCILRQYDLPIDDP
;
A
#
# COMPACT_ATOMS: atom_id res chain seq x y z
N MET A 1 6.42 -13.57 -24.93
CA MET A 1 6.38 -12.42 -25.86
C MET A 1 5.25 -11.51 -25.39
N LYS A 2 5.53 -10.23 -25.05
CA LYS A 2 4.48 -9.30 -24.57
C LYS A 2 3.52 -9.01 -25.73
N ASN A 3 2.24 -9.29 -25.54
CA ASN A 3 1.18 -9.10 -26.55
C ASN A 3 0.61 -7.68 -26.46
N SER A 4 1.45 -6.68 -26.77
CA SER A 4 1.12 -5.26 -26.64
C SER A 4 1.48 -4.48 -27.91
N VAL A 5 0.67 -3.47 -28.23
CA VAL A 5 0.99 -2.44 -29.23
C VAL A 5 1.93 -1.45 -28.56
N TYR A 6 3.12 -1.24 -29.13
CA TYR A 6 4.15 -0.38 -28.54
C TYR A 6 4.12 1.05 -29.05
N ASP A 7 3.82 1.23 -30.33
CA ASP A 7 3.60 2.54 -30.94
C ASP A 7 2.20 2.55 -31.58
N ILE A 8 1.33 3.42 -31.06
CA ILE A 8 -0.03 3.59 -31.58
C ILE A 8 -0.06 4.31 -32.94
N PHE A 9 1.05 4.92 -33.36
CA PHE A 9 1.19 5.63 -34.63
C PHE A 9 1.84 4.78 -35.73
N GLU A 10 2.41 3.61 -35.39
CA GLU A 10 2.90 2.65 -36.38
C GLU A 10 1.78 1.81 -37.02
N ASP A 11 2.11 1.02 -38.04
CA ASP A 11 1.18 0.09 -38.68
C ASP A 11 0.86 -1.09 -37.74
N VAL A 12 -0.23 -0.94 -36.97
CA VAL A 12 -0.68 -1.96 -36.03
C VAL A 12 -1.38 -3.09 -36.76
N SER A 13 -0.74 -4.27 -36.75
CA SER A 13 -1.25 -5.48 -37.39
C SER A 13 -2.68 -5.84 -36.95
N GLU A 14 -3.64 -5.69 -37.87
CA GLU A 14 -5.05 -6.03 -37.64
C GLU A 14 -5.29 -7.52 -37.39
N SER A 15 -4.45 -8.38 -37.95
CA SER A 15 -4.55 -9.83 -37.72
C SER A 15 -4.14 -10.22 -36.30
N LYS A 16 -3.19 -9.48 -35.70
CA LYS A 16 -2.75 -9.69 -34.31
C LYS A 16 -3.62 -8.94 -33.30
N PHE A 17 -4.04 -7.72 -33.64
CA PHE A 17 -4.80 -6.82 -32.77
C PHE A 17 -6.10 -6.35 -33.43
N PRO A 18 -7.06 -7.25 -33.72
CA PRO A 18 -8.28 -6.93 -34.46
C PRO A 18 -9.17 -5.90 -33.76
N GLY A 19 -9.01 -5.74 -32.44
CA GLY A 19 -9.74 -4.75 -31.64
C GLY A 19 -9.12 -3.35 -31.65
N PHE A 20 -7.89 -3.17 -32.15
CA PHE A 20 -7.15 -1.91 -32.01
C PHE A 20 -7.86 -0.73 -32.68
N LYS A 21 -8.49 -0.95 -33.84
CA LYS A 21 -9.31 0.06 -34.55
C LYS A 21 -10.49 0.61 -33.75
N LYS A 22 -10.89 -0.06 -32.66
CA LYS A 22 -11.97 0.38 -31.77
C LYS A 22 -11.44 1.14 -30.54
N ALA A 23 -10.13 1.19 -30.36
CA ALA A 23 -9.52 1.92 -29.26
C ALA A 23 -9.76 3.42 -29.42
N VAL A 24 -10.01 4.09 -28.31
CA VAL A 24 -10.07 5.54 -28.22
C VAL A 24 -8.93 5.97 -27.31
N TRP A 25 -8.21 7.02 -27.69
CA TRP A 25 -7.13 7.57 -26.89
C TRP A 25 -7.30 9.08 -26.72
N LEU A 26 -6.64 9.60 -25.70
CA LEU A 26 -6.52 11.02 -25.44
C LEU A 26 -5.08 11.41 -25.72
N GLU A 27 -4.90 12.55 -26.37
CA GLU A 27 -3.59 13.11 -26.69
C GLU A 27 -3.48 14.51 -26.08
N CYS A 28 -2.35 14.78 -25.44
CA CYS A 28 -2.01 16.08 -24.89
C CYS A 28 -0.51 16.33 -24.97
N THR A 29 -0.13 17.60 -25.10
CA THR A 29 1.26 18.04 -24.99
C THR A 29 1.46 18.65 -23.61
N GLN A 30 2.37 18.09 -22.81
CA GLN A 30 2.81 18.69 -21.55
C GLN A 30 3.96 19.65 -21.84
N THR A 31 3.80 20.91 -21.46
CA THR A 31 4.82 21.95 -21.59
C THR A 31 5.59 22.15 -20.29
N LYS A 32 6.59 23.03 -20.31
CA LYS A 32 7.43 23.32 -19.15
C LYS A 32 6.58 23.80 -17.96
N ASP A 33 6.94 23.33 -16.76
CA ASP A 33 6.30 23.67 -15.48
C ASP A 33 4.85 23.17 -15.33
N GLU A 34 4.35 22.36 -16.28
CA GLU A 34 3.05 21.69 -16.16
C GLU A 34 3.17 20.34 -15.46
N ILE A 35 2.08 19.90 -14.82
CA ILE A 35 1.97 18.60 -14.16
C ILE A 35 0.82 17.84 -14.82
N ILE A 36 1.11 16.61 -15.25
CA ILE A 36 0.10 15.66 -15.68
C ILE A 36 -0.11 14.60 -14.60
N PHE A 37 -1.38 14.32 -14.29
CA PHE A 37 -1.74 13.15 -13.49
C PHE A 37 -2.23 12.05 -14.41
N VAL A 38 -1.45 10.96 -14.50
CA VAL A 38 -1.84 9.75 -15.22
C VAL A 38 -2.46 8.77 -14.23
N PRO A 39 -3.77 8.45 -14.33
CA PRO A 39 -4.41 7.55 -13.40
C PRO A 39 -3.82 6.13 -13.47
N SER A 40 -3.88 5.40 -12.34
CA SER A 40 -3.42 4.01 -12.28
C SER A 40 -4.16 3.15 -13.32
N GLY A 41 -3.43 2.28 -14.02
CA GLY A 41 -3.99 1.36 -15.03
C GLY A 41 -4.17 1.97 -16.42
N TRP A 42 -3.82 3.23 -16.65
CA TRP A 42 -3.87 3.84 -17.98
C TRP A 42 -2.69 3.41 -18.83
N PHE A 43 -2.97 2.83 -20.00
CA PHE A 43 -1.97 2.69 -21.06
C PHE A 43 -1.58 4.08 -21.55
N HIS A 44 -0.28 4.35 -21.63
CA HIS A 44 0.24 5.64 -22.07
C HIS A 44 1.52 5.46 -22.89
N GLN A 45 1.65 6.29 -23.91
CA GLN A 45 2.83 6.42 -24.76
C GLN A 45 3.30 7.87 -24.65
N VAL A 46 4.60 8.07 -24.46
CA VAL A 46 5.21 9.39 -24.30
C VAL A 46 6.21 9.61 -25.41
N HIS A 47 6.11 10.77 -26.07
CA HIS A 47 7.06 11.21 -27.07
C HIS A 47 7.60 12.59 -26.69
N ASN A 48 8.92 12.71 -26.57
CA ASN A 48 9.59 13.99 -26.32
C ASN A 48 9.74 14.74 -27.64
N LEU A 49 9.09 15.89 -27.76
CA LEU A 49 9.13 16.73 -28.97
C LEU A 49 10.43 17.54 -29.09
N GLU A 50 11.13 17.75 -27.98
CA GLU A 50 12.37 18.51 -27.86
C GLU A 50 13.32 17.80 -26.86
N ASP A 51 14.48 18.40 -26.59
CA ASP A 51 15.36 17.95 -25.50
C ASP A 51 14.68 18.16 -24.13
N THR A 52 14.07 17.09 -23.62
CA THR A 52 13.21 17.13 -22.44
C THR A 52 13.88 16.56 -21.19
N ILE A 53 13.78 17.30 -20.09
CA ILE A 53 13.97 16.76 -18.73
C ILE A 53 12.61 16.74 -18.03
N SER A 54 12.18 15.57 -17.57
CA SER A 54 10.93 15.38 -16.83
C SER A 54 11.17 14.63 -15.52
N ILE A 55 10.42 14.97 -14.48
CA ILE A 55 10.42 14.25 -13.20
C ILE A 55 9.04 13.59 -13.01
N ASN A 56 9.04 12.29 -12.72
CA ASN A 56 7.84 11.51 -12.44
C ASN A 56 7.93 10.93 -11.01
N HIS A 57 6.80 10.95 -10.30
CA HIS A 57 6.62 10.19 -9.07
C HIS A 57 5.42 9.23 -9.18
N ASN A 58 5.71 7.93 -9.10
CA ASN A 58 4.68 6.92 -8.88
C ASN A 58 4.27 6.91 -7.40
N TRP A 59 3.00 6.69 -7.14
CA TRP A 59 2.45 6.58 -5.80
C TRP A 59 1.35 5.53 -5.75
N PHE A 60 1.13 4.97 -4.56
CA PHE A 60 0.05 4.04 -4.31
C PHE A 60 -0.59 4.35 -2.95
N ASN A 61 -1.83 3.89 -2.77
CA ASN A 61 -2.64 4.09 -1.58
C ASN A 61 -3.45 2.81 -1.30
N ALA A 62 -4.40 2.89 -0.37
CA ALA A 62 -5.25 1.76 -0.02
C ALA A 62 -5.98 1.14 -1.24
N TYR A 63 -6.47 1.96 -2.17
CA TYR A 63 -7.31 1.52 -3.30
C TYR A 63 -6.56 0.68 -4.34
N ASN A 64 -5.26 0.90 -4.52
CA ASN A 64 -4.45 0.17 -5.51
C ASN A 64 -3.40 -0.75 -4.85
N LEU A 65 -3.44 -0.91 -3.52
CA LEU A 65 -2.50 -1.78 -2.79
C LEU A 65 -2.54 -3.24 -3.27
N ASP A 66 -3.73 -3.71 -3.67
CA ASP A 66 -3.91 -5.04 -4.26
C ASP A 66 -3.12 -5.22 -5.56
N TRP A 67 -3.09 -4.18 -6.39
CA TRP A 67 -2.36 -4.21 -7.66
C TRP A 67 -0.85 -4.20 -7.43
N VAL A 68 -0.39 -3.47 -6.42
CA VAL A 68 1.02 -3.48 -6.00
C VAL A 68 1.44 -4.87 -5.54
N TRP A 69 0.60 -5.56 -4.75
CA TRP A 69 0.88 -6.94 -4.35
C TRP A 69 0.96 -7.88 -5.55
N ASN A 70 0.01 -7.80 -6.48
CA ASN A 70 0.01 -8.64 -7.68
C ASN A 70 1.23 -8.36 -8.57
N LEU A 71 1.67 -7.10 -8.68
CA LEU A 71 2.89 -6.70 -9.39
C LEU A 71 4.12 -7.35 -8.74
N LEU A 72 4.28 -7.21 -7.42
CA LEU A 72 5.41 -7.81 -6.68
C LEU A 72 5.47 -9.32 -6.85
N VAL A 73 4.33 -10.02 -6.80
CA VAL A 73 4.28 -11.47 -7.03
C VAL A 73 4.66 -11.81 -8.46
N GLY A 74 4.20 -11.05 -9.45
CA GLY A 74 4.56 -11.22 -10.85
C GLY A 74 6.06 -11.04 -11.08
N ASP A 75 6.62 -9.93 -10.60
CA ASP A 75 8.02 -9.58 -10.76
C ASP A 75 8.93 -10.53 -9.98
N TYR A 76 8.48 -11.06 -8.84
CA TYR A 76 9.19 -12.12 -8.12
C TYR A 76 9.31 -13.38 -8.98
N ASN A 77 8.20 -13.83 -9.59
CA ASN A 77 8.21 -15.03 -10.42
C ASN A 77 9.11 -14.85 -11.64
N VAL A 78 9.09 -13.67 -12.27
CA VAL A 78 10.01 -13.34 -13.38
C VAL A 78 11.45 -13.34 -12.90
N ALA A 79 11.76 -12.68 -11.77
CA ALA A 79 13.10 -12.63 -11.21
C ALA A 79 13.63 -14.03 -10.88
N LYS A 80 12.78 -14.89 -10.31
CA LYS A 80 13.07 -16.29 -9.99
C LYS A 80 13.36 -17.10 -11.26
N GLU A 81 12.49 -17.04 -12.26
CA GLU A 81 12.64 -17.78 -13.53
C GLU A 81 13.94 -17.42 -14.25
N LEU A 82 14.34 -16.14 -14.24
CA LEU A 82 15.55 -15.65 -14.91
C LEU A 82 16.86 -16.16 -14.32
N ILE A 83 16.87 -16.62 -13.07
CA ILE A 83 18.06 -17.12 -12.38
C ILE A 83 17.93 -18.60 -11.98
N GLU A 84 16.90 -19.29 -12.45
CA GLU A 84 16.58 -20.66 -12.03
C GLU A 84 17.74 -21.64 -12.27
N ASP A 85 18.57 -21.37 -13.28
CA ASP A 85 19.73 -22.17 -13.67
C ASP A 85 20.82 -22.27 -12.59
N ILE A 86 20.88 -21.32 -11.67
CA ILE A 86 21.86 -21.31 -10.57
C ILE A 86 21.29 -21.82 -9.25
N ARG A 87 20.05 -22.32 -9.21
CA ARG A 87 19.39 -22.79 -7.97
C ARG A 87 20.24 -23.78 -7.18
N ASP A 88 20.76 -24.80 -7.83
CA ASP A 88 21.47 -25.91 -7.16
C ASP A 88 22.89 -25.55 -6.69
N ILE A 89 23.43 -24.41 -7.15
CA ILE A 89 24.77 -23.92 -6.79
C ILE A 89 24.73 -22.66 -5.92
N CYS A 90 23.53 -22.15 -5.60
CA CYS A 90 23.32 -20.95 -4.80
C CYS A 90 22.86 -21.33 -3.39
N ASP A 91 23.68 -20.99 -2.39
CA ASP A 91 23.38 -21.29 -0.98
C ASP A 91 22.10 -20.59 -0.47
N ASP A 92 21.79 -19.39 -0.99
CA ASP A 92 20.65 -18.55 -0.62
C ASP A 92 19.90 -18.06 -1.87
N PHE A 93 19.26 -19.00 -2.55
CA PHE A 93 18.53 -18.72 -3.78
C PHE A 93 17.32 -17.80 -3.54
N GLU A 94 16.59 -18.01 -2.44
CA GLU A 94 15.41 -17.18 -2.11
C GLU A 94 15.82 -15.75 -1.76
N GLY A 95 16.85 -15.55 -0.93
CA GLY A 95 17.34 -14.21 -0.65
C GLY A 95 17.90 -13.52 -1.90
N LEU A 96 18.46 -14.25 -2.86
CA LEU A 96 18.82 -13.69 -4.18
C LEU A 96 17.58 -13.26 -4.98
N CYS A 97 16.51 -14.05 -4.99
CA CYS A 97 15.23 -13.67 -5.59
C CYS A 97 14.67 -12.38 -4.95
N GLN A 98 14.64 -12.30 -3.61
CA GLN A 98 14.15 -11.12 -2.90
C GLN A 98 15.01 -9.88 -3.15
N ARG A 99 16.35 -10.01 -3.24
CA ARG A 99 17.24 -8.88 -3.58
C ARG A 99 17.02 -8.39 -5.01
N ASN A 100 16.84 -9.31 -5.96
CA ASN A 100 16.53 -8.95 -7.35
C ASN A 100 15.16 -8.28 -7.46
N LEU A 101 14.16 -8.79 -6.74
CA LEU A 101 12.83 -8.18 -6.66
C LEU A 101 12.91 -6.74 -6.14
N ALA A 102 13.61 -6.51 -5.02
CA ALA A 102 13.82 -5.16 -4.47
C ALA A 102 14.55 -4.23 -5.44
N ALA A 103 15.59 -4.72 -6.12
CA ALA A 103 16.37 -3.91 -7.07
C ALA A 103 15.53 -3.48 -8.29
N ASN A 104 14.67 -4.36 -8.80
CA ASN A 104 13.87 -4.11 -10.00
C ASN A 104 12.56 -3.37 -9.71
N THR A 105 11.91 -3.68 -8.59
CA THR A 105 10.55 -3.21 -8.26
C THR A 105 10.56 -2.13 -7.17
N GLY A 106 11.71 -1.92 -6.53
CA GLY A 106 11.90 -0.96 -5.44
C GLY A 106 11.62 -1.51 -4.04
N MET A 107 10.97 -2.68 -3.93
CA MET A 107 10.64 -3.34 -2.67
C MET A 107 10.60 -4.85 -2.87
N ASN A 108 10.99 -5.63 -1.86
CA ASN A 108 10.72 -7.06 -1.82
C ASN A 108 9.48 -7.38 -0.98
N PHE A 109 9.13 -8.67 -0.80
CA PHE A 109 7.96 -9.02 0.02
C PHE A 109 8.11 -8.56 1.47
N HIS A 110 9.35 -8.57 1.99
CA HIS A 110 9.66 -8.10 3.33
C HIS A 110 9.41 -6.61 3.51
N ASP A 111 9.93 -5.80 2.60
CA ASP A 111 9.75 -4.36 2.61
C ASP A 111 8.26 -4.01 2.48
N PHE A 112 7.54 -4.72 1.62
CA PHE A 112 6.11 -4.50 1.42
C PHE A 112 5.29 -4.85 2.67
N PHE A 113 5.57 -6.00 3.32
CA PHE A 113 4.92 -6.37 4.57
C PHE A 113 5.21 -5.36 5.68
N THR A 114 6.47 -4.93 5.80
CA THR A 114 6.90 -3.88 6.74
C THR A 114 6.10 -2.59 6.52
N PHE A 115 5.96 -2.18 5.26
CA PHE A 115 5.22 -0.98 4.88
C PHE A 115 3.75 -1.06 5.29
N ILE A 116 3.02 -2.11 4.89
CA ILE A 116 1.57 -2.22 5.20
C ILE A 116 1.34 -2.38 6.70
N THR A 117 2.28 -3.01 7.41
CA THR A 117 2.25 -3.15 8.87
C THR A 117 2.39 -1.79 9.55
N ARG A 118 3.38 -0.98 9.16
CA ARG A 118 3.54 0.40 9.67
C ARG A 118 2.31 1.26 9.35
N MET A 119 1.78 1.19 8.14
CA MET A 119 0.57 1.94 7.78
C MET A 119 -0.65 1.50 8.59
N SER A 120 -0.82 0.20 8.83
CA SER A 120 -1.88 -0.33 9.69
C SER A 120 -1.75 0.21 11.11
N PHE A 121 -0.56 0.17 11.70
CA PHE A 121 -0.34 0.66 13.06
C PHE A 121 -0.59 2.14 13.19
N ALA A 122 -0.10 2.94 12.24
CA ALA A 122 -0.40 4.36 12.22
C ALA A 122 -1.92 4.60 12.22
N ASN A 123 -2.67 3.87 11.41
CA ASN A 123 -4.14 3.97 11.33
C ASN A 123 -4.83 3.50 12.61
N LEU A 124 -4.40 2.39 13.20
CA LEU A 124 -4.95 1.87 14.45
C LEU A 124 -4.73 2.83 15.62
N VAL A 125 -3.54 3.43 15.74
CA VAL A 125 -3.27 4.43 16.79
C VAL A 125 -4.16 5.68 16.59
N GLN A 126 -4.36 6.14 15.34
CA GLN A 126 -5.33 7.22 15.07
C GLN A 126 -6.73 6.84 15.52
N LEU A 127 -7.18 5.62 15.20
CA LEU A 127 -8.52 5.14 15.56
C LEU A 127 -8.71 5.12 17.08
N SER A 128 -7.76 4.55 17.81
CA SER A 128 -7.80 4.52 19.28
C SER A 128 -7.84 5.92 19.89
N ASN A 129 -7.07 6.87 19.36
CA ASN A 129 -7.10 8.25 19.82
C ASN A 129 -8.45 8.93 19.57
N ILE A 130 -9.07 8.69 18.41
CA ILE A 130 -10.40 9.22 18.08
C ILE A 130 -11.45 8.62 19.01
N ALA A 131 -11.43 7.29 19.22
CA ALA A 131 -12.36 6.61 20.11
C ALA A 131 -12.27 7.08 21.57
N GLN A 132 -11.09 7.53 22.01
CA GLN A 132 -10.90 8.11 23.34
C GLN A 132 -11.40 9.56 23.45
N CYS A 133 -11.35 10.32 22.34
CA CYS A 133 -11.76 11.72 22.31
C CYS A 133 -13.27 11.90 22.07
N SER A 134 -13.91 10.95 21.40
CA SER A 134 -15.34 10.96 21.06
C SER A 134 -15.93 9.57 21.28
N LYS A 135 -17.11 9.47 21.91
CA LYS A 135 -17.92 8.25 21.77
C LYS A 135 -18.21 8.10 20.28
N ILE A 136 -17.76 7.02 19.67
CA ILE A 136 -18.11 6.67 18.30
C ILE A 136 -19.59 6.29 18.36
N ASP A 137 -20.49 7.24 18.11
CA ASP A 137 -21.93 6.96 18.03
C ASP A 137 -22.20 6.17 16.74
N SER A 138 -22.95 5.07 16.86
CA SER A 138 -23.16 4.08 15.78
C SER A 138 -23.97 4.61 14.60
N GLU A 139 -24.68 5.73 14.75
CA GLU A 139 -25.60 6.24 13.72
C GLU A 139 -24.91 7.11 12.65
N THR A 140 -23.68 7.62 12.89
CA THR A 140 -22.90 8.29 11.84
C THR A 140 -21.40 8.26 12.15
N THR A 141 -20.68 7.31 11.55
CA THR A 141 -19.21 7.25 11.63
C THR A 141 -18.59 8.52 11.02
N CYS A 142 -17.77 9.24 11.80
CA CYS A 142 -17.05 10.42 11.33
C CYS A 142 -16.24 10.12 10.04
N PRO A 143 -16.17 11.02 9.04
CA PRO A 143 -15.42 10.81 7.80
C PRO A 143 -13.96 10.36 8.00
N CYS A 144 -13.32 10.82 9.08
CA CYS A 144 -11.97 10.39 9.46
C CYS A 144 -11.93 8.91 9.86
N VAL A 145 -12.91 8.44 10.63
CA VAL A 145 -13.02 7.02 11.00
C VAL A 145 -13.36 6.18 9.77
N GLN A 146 -14.24 6.64 8.88
CA GLN A 146 -14.54 5.95 7.62
C GLN A 146 -13.28 5.77 6.76
N HIS A 147 -12.45 6.82 6.64
CA HIS A 147 -11.17 6.75 5.92
C HIS A 147 -10.21 5.74 6.58
N ILE A 148 -10.06 5.78 7.91
CA ILE A 148 -9.21 4.84 8.63
C ILE A 148 -9.68 3.40 8.43
N VAL A 149 -10.99 3.14 8.57
CA VAL A 149 -11.59 1.82 8.35
C VAL A 149 -11.30 1.35 6.92
N LEU A 150 -11.49 2.20 5.93
CA LEU A 150 -11.20 1.87 4.53
C LEU A 150 -9.73 1.46 4.34
N ASN A 151 -8.79 2.24 4.87
CA ASN A 151 -7.36 1.91 4.80
C ASN A 151 -7.06 0.54 5.42
N LEU A 152 -7.63 0.28 6.61
CA LEU A 152 -7.45 -1.00 7.30
C LEU A 152 -8.09 -2.17 6.54
N SER A 153 -9.26 -2.00 5.93
CA SER A 153 -9.92 -3.05 5.16
C SER A 153 -9.12 -3.41 3.90
N TYR A 154 -8.54 -2.44 3.19
CA TYR A 154 -7.66 -2.73 2.06
C TYR A 154 -6.36 -3.41 2.48
N VAL A 155 -5.74 -3.00 3.59
CA VAL A 155 -4.55 -3.71 4.10
C VAL A 155 -4.91 -5.14 4.50
N ARG A 156 -6.04 -5.35 5.19
CA ARG A 156 -6.55 -6.67 5.56
C ARG A 156 -6.75 -7.56 4.33
N LYS A 157 -7.41 -7.04 3.29
CA LYS A 157 -7.63 -7.73 2.01
C LYS A 157 -6.32 -8.18 1.37
N VAL A 158 -5.30 -7.32 1.35
CA VAL A 158 -3.99 -7.68 0.81
C VAL A 158 -3.26 -8.68 1.70
N ALA A 159 -3.31 -8.51 3.03
CA ALA A 159 -2.73 -9.47 3.97
C ALA A 159 -3.35 -10.88 3.82
N LEU A 160 -4.65 -10.98 3.53
CA LEU A 160 -5.31 -12.25 3.22
C LEU A 160 -4.71 -12.92 1.97
N LYS A 161 -4.43 -12.13 0.92
CA LYS A 161 -3.76 -12.64 -0.28
C LYS A 161 -2.34 -13.09 0.01
N MET A 162 -1.57 -12.34 0.81
CA MET A 162 -0.21 -12.71 1.20
C MET A 162 -0.17 -14.07 1.90
N ASN A 163 -1.15 -14.35 2.77
CA ASN A 163 -1.27 -15.63 3.46
C ASN A 163 -1.50 -16.83 2.49
N SER A 164 -2.12 -16.59 1.34
CA SER A 164 -2.36 -17.63 0.32
C SER A 164 -1.18 -17.87 -0.64
N THR A 165 -0.09 -17.11 -0.49
CA THR A 165 1.08 -17.14 -1.39
C THR A 165 2.35 -17.63 -0.68
N ILE A 166 3.44 -17.85 -1.46
CA ILE A 166 4.77 -18.46 -1.17
C ILE A 166 5.38 -18.16 0.22
N LEU A 167 4.95 -17.11 0.92
CA LEU A 167 5.33 -16.78 2.31
C LEU A 167 4.92 -17.83 3.38
N ALA A 168 4.20 -18.89 3.00
CA ALA A 168 3.84 -19.98 3.92
C ALA A 168 4.93 -21.05 4.08
N GLU A 169 5.87 -21.15 3.13
CA GLU A 169 6.85 -22.26 3.07
C GLU A 169 8.21 -21.91 3.69
N ASP A 170 8.56 -20.63 3.78
CA ASP A 170 9.79 -20.17 4.41
C ASP A 170 9.47 -19.47 5.73
N GLY A 171 10.17 -19.86 6.80
CA GLY A 171 9.90 -19.47 8.19
C GLY A 171 9.46 -18.01 8.29
N GLY A 172 8.23 -17.81 8.78
CA GLY A 172 7.48 -16.57 8.66
C GLY A 172 8.30 -15.31 8.86
N MET A 173 7.92 -14.27 8.11
CA MET A 173 8.49 -12.94 8.12
C MET A 173 8.52 -12.29 9.51
N LEU A 174 9.47 -12.70 10.36
CA LEU A 174 9.65 -12.19 11.71
C LEU A 174 10.11 -10.73 11.64
N LEU A 175 9.14 -9.84 11.52
CA LEU A 175 9.36 -8.42 11.65
C LEU A 175 9.68 -8.14 13.11
N ASP A 176 10.79 -7.45 13.38
CA ASP A 176 10.98 -6.80 14.68
C ASP A 176 10.07 -5.57 14.71
N ILE A 177 8.79 -5.82 15.02
CA ILE A 177 7.75 -4.80 15.08
C ILE A 177 8.07 -3.79 16.17
N ARG A 178 8.70 -4.22 17.27
CA ARG A 178 9.16 -3.33 18.33
C ARG A 178 10.10 -2.29 17.76
N LYS A 179 11.18 -2.75 17.11
CA LYS A 179 12.17 -1.87 16.49
C LYS A 179 11.54 -0.98 15.41
N SER A 180 10.58 -1.50 14.65
CA SER A 180 9.89 -0.75 13.60
C SER A 180 8.95 0.34 14.12
N LEU A 181 8.35 0.16 15.30
CA LEU A 181 7.44 1.11 15.94
C LEU A 181 8.17 2.13 16.82
N GLU A 182 9.31 1.74 17.40
CA GLU A 182 10.21 2.62 18.15
C GLU A 182 11.13 3.44 17.22
N ASP A 183 11.16 3.12 15.93
CA ASP A 183 11.89 3.85 14.88
C ASP A 183 11.44 5.32 14.81
N PRO A 184 12.35 6.30 14.91
CA PRO A 184 12.04 7.72 14.73
C PRO A 184 11.27 8.02 13.44
N ALA A 185 11.55 7.30 12.35
CA ALA A 185 10.82 7.49 11.10
C ALA A 185 9.35 7.04 11.19
N PHE A 186 9.01 6.09 12.08
CA PHE A 186 7.62 5.72 12.32
C PHE A 186 6.89 6.81 13.10
N LEU A 187 7.53 7.38 14.12
CA LEU A 187 6.96 8.51 14.87
C LEU A 187 6.74 9.73 13.97
N GLU A 188 7.66 9.99 13.03
CA GLU A 188 7.50 11.02 12.01
C GLU A 188 6.33 10.73 11.07
N LEU A 189 6.25 9.51 10.52
CA LEU A 189 5.13 9.04 9.69
C LEU A 189 3.79 9.23 10.40
N TYR A 190 3.68 8.71 11.63
CA TYR A 190 2.49 8.84 12.46
C TYR A 190 2.11 10.31 12.69
N SER A 191 3.08 11.15 13.02
CA SER A 191 2.85 12.59 13.23
C SER A 191 2.41 13.30 11.96
N ALA A 192 3.03 12.97 10.81
CA ALA A 192 2.65 13.50 9.51
C ALA A 192 1.23 13.09 9.14
N MET A 193 0.90 11.80 9.29
CA MET A 193 -0.42 11.27 9.00
C MET A 193 -1.51 11.91 9.91
N SER A 194 -1.21 12.08 11.20
CA SER A 194 -2.08 12.80 12.15
C SER A 194 -2.42 14.19 11.64
N ARG A 195 -1.39 14.97 11.24
CA ARG A 195 -1.55 16.33 10.71
C ARG A 195 -2.36 16.33 9.42
N THR A 196 -2.11 15.38 8.53
CA THR A 196 -2.81 15.26 7.25
C THR A 196 -4.28 14.93 7.45
N TYR A 197 -4.62 13.93 8.27
CA TYR A 197 -6.02 13.61 8.57
C TYR A 197 -6.73 14.76 9.27
N LYS A 198 -6.04 15.46 10.17
CA LYS A 198 -6.57 16.67 10.79
C LYS A 198 -6.91 17.70 9.72
N LYS A 199 -6.02 18.02 8.79
CA LYS A 199 -6.29 18.98 7.70
C LYS A 199 -7.41 18.53 6.76
N LEU A 200 -7.43 17.26 6.37
CA LEU A 200 -8.45 16.70 5.48
C LEU A 200 -9.85 16.74 6.09
N HIS A 201 -9.95 16.55 7.42
CA HIS A 201 -11.22 16.43 8.12
C HIS A 201 -11.53 17.64 9.05
N GLU A 202 -10.66 18.65 9.12
CA GLU A 202 -10.88 19.93 9.82
C GLU A 202 -12.08 20.69 9.25
N GLN A 203 -12.38 20.51 7.96
CA GLN A 203 -13.58 21.05 7.31
C GLN A 203 -14.88 20.37 7.75
N CYS A 204 -14.82 19.23 8.46
CA CYS A 204 -15.99 18.51 8.96
C CYS A 204 -16.31 18.79 10.44
N ARG A 205 -15.52 19.60 11.14
CA ARG A 205 -15.70 19.89 12.58
C ARG A 205 -16.03 21.37 12.81
N HIS A 206 -17.23 21.79 12.42
CA HIS A 206 -17.87 22.88 13.14
C HIS A 206 -18.47 22.29 14.42
N HIS A 207 -17.87 22.62 15.58
CA HIS A 207 -18.23 22.21 16.94
C HIS A 207 -17.62 20.89 17.46
N SER A 208 -16.45 20.99 18.09
CA SER A 208 -16.33 20.50 19.47
C SER A 208 -15.17 21.17 20.20
N GLU A 209 -15.47 21.65 21.40
CA GLU A 209 -14.57 22.31 22.34
C GLU A 209 -13.42 21.41 22.80
N ASP A 210 -12.32 22.04 23.22
CA ASP A 210 -11.15 21.48 23.89
C ASP A 210 -11.55 20.48 25.00
N ARG A 211 -11.65 19.19 24.66
CA ARG A 211 -11.61 18.11 25.65
C ARG A 211 -10.18 17.62 25.75
N LYS A 212 -9.61 17.72 26.96
CA LYS A 212 -8.34 17.09 27.30
C LYS A 212 -8.46 15.59 27.02
N ALA A 213 -7.84 15.14 25.94
CA ALA A 213 -7.75 13.73 25.58
C ALA A 213 -7.12 12.95 26.75
N SER A 214 -7.82 11.91 27.20
CA SER A 214 -7.18 10.85 27.98
C SER A 214 -6.09 10.26 27.09
N LYS A 215 -4.83 10.36 27.51
CA LYS A 215 -3.70 9.82 26.74
C LYS A 215 -3.50 8.37 27.14
N THR A 216 -4.02 7.40 26.38
CA THR A 216 -3.26 6.15 26.30
C THR A 216 -1.92 6.50 25.66
N SER A 217 -0.81 6.11 26.30
CA SER A 217 0.49 6.38 25.72
C SER A 217 0.57 5.62 24.39
N ILE A 218 1.11 6.24 23.35
CA ILE A 218 1.44 5.53 22.11
C ILE A 218 2.25 4.26 22.42
N HIS A 219 3.06 4.30 23.49
CA HIS A 219 3.80 3.15 24.01
C HIS A 219 2.91 2.00 24.52
N ASP A 220 1.80 2.27 25.21
CA ASP A 220 0.90 1.22 25.72
C ASP A 220 0.20 0.49 24.55
N LEU A 221 -0.17 1.25 23.51
CA LEU A 221 -0.73 0.70 22.27
C LEU A 221 0.33 -0.06 21.47
N ILE A 222 1.55 0.46 21.39
CA ILE A 222 2.69 -0.22 20.76
C ILE A 222 2.96 -1.55 21.47
N ASP A 223 3.05 -1.60 22.80
CA ASP A 223 3.34 -2.85 23.53
C ASP A 223 2.24 -3.92 23.35
N MET A 224 0.96 -3.52 23.31
CA MET A 224 -0.15 -4.41 23.00
C MET A 224 -0.04 -5.01 21.59
N VAL A 225 0.48 -4.25 20.62
CA VAL A 225 0.54 -4.61 19.20
C VAL A 225 1.80 -5.39 18.85
N VAL A 226 2.96 -4.96 19.36
CA VAL A 226 4.28 -5.59 19.18
C VAL A 226 4.26 -7.05 19.58
N SER A 227 3.56 -7.38 20.66
CA SER A 227 3.48 -8.76 21.16
C SER A 227 2.63 -9.69 20.29
N ARG A 228 1.89 -9.15 19.31
CA ARG A 228 0.83 -9.88 18.61
C ARG A 228 1.01 -10.02 17.11
N VAL A 229 1.95 -9.32 16.47
CA VAL A 229 2.12 -9.36 15.02
C VAL A 229 3.51 -9.85 14.62
N SER A 230 3.56 -10.92 13.81
CA SER A 230 4.78 -11.49 13.25
C SER A 230 4.62 -11.95 11.81
N ASN A 231 3.41 -11.90 11.27
CA ASN A 231 3.07 -12.37 9.94
C ASN A 231 1.71 -11.77 9.50
N SER A 232 1.30 -12.07 8.27
CA SER A 232 0.03 -11.55 7.72
C SER A 232 -1.22 -12.02 8.47
N LYS A 233 -1.26 -13.26 8.98
CA LYS A 233 -2.39 -13.78 9.79
C LYS A 233 -2.56 -13.00 11.08
N ASP A 234 -1.45 -12.68 11.72
CA ASP A 234 -1.45 -11.90 12.94
C ASP A 234 -1.93 -10.46 12.68
N LEU A 235 -1.47 -9.85 11.58
CA LEU A 235 -1.91 -8.52 11.18
C LEU A 235 -3.42 -8.48 10.91
N ILE A 236 -3.96 -9.48 10.21
CA ILE A 236 -5.41 -9.65 10.01
C ILE A 236 -6.12 -9.77 11.36
N SER A 237 -5.63 -10.63 12.24
CA SER A 237 -6.24 -10.87 13.56
C SER A 237 -6.28 -9.62 14.42
N LEU A 238 -5.23 -8.78 14.35
CA LEU A 238 -5.18 -7.50 15.03
C LEU A 238 -6.21 -6.52 14.45
N ILE A 239 -6.26 -6.35 13.13
CA ILE A 239 -7.22 -5.46 12.47
C ILE A 239 -8.65 -5.87 12.84
N ASP A 240 -8.98 -7.16 12.70
CA ASP A 240 -10.29 -7.72 13.08
C ASP A 240 -10.62 -7.45 14.55
N CYS A 241 -9.67 -7.66 15.46
CA CYS A 241 -9.88 -7.47 16.89
C CYS A 241 -10.24 -6.01 17.22
N ILE A 242 -9.52 -5.06 16.61
CA ILE A 242 -9.72 -3.64 16.89
C ILE A 242 -11.01 -3.11 16.23
N LEU A 243 -11.31 -3.53 15.00
CA LEU A 243 -12.57 -3.15 14.35
C LEU A 243 -13.78 -3.69 15.12
N ARG A 244 -13.73 -4.94 15.61
CA ARG A 244 -14.78 -5.50 16.51
C ARG A 244 -14.88 -4.73 17.83
N GLN A 245 -13.74 -4.34 18.42
CA GLN A 245 -13.73 -3.60 19.68
C GLN A 245 -14.49 -2.27 19.60
N TYR A 246 -14.54 -1.65 18.42
CA TYR A 246 -15.21 -0.38 18.18
C TYR A 246 -16.52 -0.49 17.38
N ASP A 247 -17.07 -1.70 17.23
CA ASP A 247 -18.29 -1.98 16.44
C ASP A 247 -18.23 -1.44 15.00
N LEU A 248 -17.04 -1.51 14.37
CA LEU A 248 -16.79 -1.06 13.01
C LEU A 248 -16.85 -2.22 12.00
N PRO A 249 -17.23 -1.97 10.73
CA PRO A 249 -17.40 -3.02 9.74
C PRO A 249 -16.07 -3.73 9.40
N ILE A 250 -16.15 -5.03 9.13
CA ILE A 250 -15.04 -5.91 8.71
C ILE A 250 -15.37 -6.53 7.35
N ASP A 251 -15.96 -5.73 6.47
CA ASP A 251 -16.23 -6.16 5.11
C ASP A 251 -15.04 -5.75 4.23
N ASP A 252 -14.66 -6.65 3.32
CA ASP A 252 -13.66 -6.33 2.31
C ASP A 252 -14.30 -5.37 1.28
N PRO A 253 -13.60 -4.28 0.90
CA PRO A 253 -14.08 -3.35 -0.12
C PRO A 253 -14.03 -3.95 -1.53
#